data_AF-A0A9E8SJW4-F1
#
_entry.id   AF-A0A9E8SJW4-F1
#
_cell.length_a   1.000
_cell.length_b   1.000
_cell.length_c   1.000
_cell.angle_alpha   90.00
_cell.angle_beta   90.00
_cell.angle_gamma   90.00
#
_symmetry.space_group_name_H-M   'P 1'
#
loop_
_entity.id
_entity.type
_entity.pdbx_description
1 polymer ?
#
loop_
_entity_poly.entity_id
_entity_poly.type
_entity_poly.pdbx_seq_one_letter_code
_entity_poly.pdbx_strand_id
1 'polypeptide(L)'
;MGGGSLKKDTAPGNLVKNAKKVIALEGCLSKCFFNLTMKGVKAELKPEIIVAYRLYEFDKNEKSKAQIKEHAQTVAQTVANTL
;
A
#
# COMPACT_ATOMS: atom_id res chain seq x y z
N MET A 1 20.01 2.75 -5.83
CA MET A 1 19.66 2.68 -4.40
C MET A 1 18.89 1.38 -4.17
N GLY A 2 19.35 0.59 -3.19
CA GLY A 2 19.19 -0.87 -3.15
C GLY A 2 17.77 -1.39 -3.02
N GLY A 3 17.40 -2.30 -3.92
CA GLY A 3 16.27 -3.19 -3.74
C GLY A 3 16.65 -4.29 -2.78
N GLY A 4 16.11 -4.24 -1.56
CA GLY A 4 16.16 -5.38 -0.65
C GLY A 4 15.43 -6.54 -1.32
N SER A 5 16.14 -7.63 -1.60
CA SER A 5 15.56 -8.85 -2.15
C SER A 5 14.45 -9.34 -1.23
N LEU A 6 13.20 -9.18 -1.67
CA LEU A 6 12.04 -9.80 -1.02
C LEU A 6 12.32 -11.30 -0.98
N LYS A 7 12.48 -11.87 0.22
CA LYS A 7 12.70 -13.31 0.40
C LYS A 7 11.56 -14.06 -0.30
N LYS A 8 11.84 -15.19 -0.93
CA LYS A 8 10.91 -15.98 -1.76
C LYS A 8 9.56 -16.28 -1.07
N ASP A 9 9.57 -16.41 0.26
CA ASP A 9 8.36 -16.67 1.06
C ASP A 9 7.60 -15.39 1.46
N THR A 10 8.26 -14.24 1.40
CA THR A 10 7.66 -12.90 1.56
C THR A 10 7.28 -12.26 0.22
N ALA A 11 7.47 -13.00 -0.89
CA ALA A 11 6.99 -12.55 -2.19
C ALA A 11 5.46 -12.38 -2.09
N PRO A 12 4.90 -11.21 -2.43
CA PRO A 12 3.48 -10.92 -2.27
C PRO A 12 2.55 -11.97 -2.87
N GLY A 13 2.92 -12.55 -4.02
CA GLY A 13 2.15 -13.64 -4.64
C GLY A 13 1.97 -14.86 -3.72
N ASN A 14 2.98 -15.22 -2.93
CA ASN A 14 2.90 -16.33 -1.97
C ASN A 14 2.10 -15.95 -0.70
N LEU A 15 2.13 -14.68 -0.29
CA LEU A 15 1.38 -14.18 0.86
C LEU A 15 -0.14 -14.17 0.60
N VAL A 16 -0.55 -13.88 -0.64
CA VAL A 16 -1.97 -13.71 -0.99
C VAL A 16 -2.58 -14.90 -1.74
N LYS A 17 -1.83 -15.98 -1.96
CA LYS A 17 -2.25 -17.11 -2.82
C LYS A 17 -3.58 -17.77 -2.43
N ASN A 18 -3.92 -17.76 -1.14
CA ASN A 18 -5.14 -18.35 -0.60
C ASN A 18 -6.15 -17.29 -0.11
N ALA A 19 -5.90 -16.01 -0.39
CA ALA A 19 -6.76 -14.93 0.06
C ALA A 19 -8.03 -14.85 -0.80
N LYS A 20 -9.19 -14.66 -0.16
CA LYS A 20 -10.47 -14.46 -0.87
C LYS A 20 -10.60 -13.07 -1.50
N LYS A 21 -9.95 -12.06 -0.92
CA LYS A 21 -9.89 -10.67 -1.40
C LYS A 21 -8.47 -10.15 -1.16
N VAL A 22 -7.93 -9.42 -2.12
CA VAL A 22 -6.61 -8.77 -2.01
C VAL A 22 -6.79 -7.29 -2.23
N ILE A 23 -6.38 -6.49 -1.24
CA ILE A 23 -6.35 -5.04 -1.32
C ILE A 23 -4.90 -4.60 -1.21
N ALA A 24 -4.44 -3.80 -2.16
CA ALA A 24 -3.11 -3.21 -2.17
C ALA A 24 -3.20 -1.72 -1.80
N LEU A 25 -2.51 -1.34 -0.73
CA LEU A 25 -2.38 0.06 -0.32
C LEU A 25 -1.10 0.65 -0.90
N GLU A 26 -1.21 1.61 -1.82
CA GLU A 26 -0.07 2.33 -2.40
C GLU A 26 0.09 3.69 -1.72
N GLY A 27 1.06 3.77 -0.81
CA GLY A 27 1.39 4.98 -0.06
C GLY A 27 2.47 5.86 -0.71
N CYS A 28 3.08 5.41 -1.81
CA CYS A 28 4.18 6.13 -2.45
C CYS A 28 3.78 6.73 -3.81
N LEU A 29 4.22 7.96 -4.07
CA LEU A 29 3.97 8.69 -5.32
C LEU A 29 4.54 7.96 -6.55
N SER A 30 5.69 7.30 -6.41
CA SER A 30 6.41 6.67 -7.51
C SER A 30 5.87 5.28 -7.90
N LYS A 31 4.77 4.81 -7.28
CA LYS A 31 4.15 3.49 -7.55
C LYS A 31 5.16 2.33 -7.48
N CYS A 32 6.20 2.47 -6.67
CA CYS A 32 7.36 1.58 -6.69
C CYS A 32 6.96 0.14 -6.35
N PHE A 33 6.13 -0.04 -5.33
CA PHE A 33 5.74 -1.37 -4.87
C PHE A 33 4.67 -1.99 -5.76
N PHE A 34 3.69 -1.20 -6.20
CA PHE A 34 2.66 -1.69 -7.13
C PHE A 34 3.24 -2.22 -8.45
N ASN A 35 4.11 -1.43 -9.10
CA ASN A 35 4.68 -1.80 -10.39
C ASN A 35 5.65 -2.99 -10.30
N LEU A 36 6.44 -3.09 -9.22
CA LEU A 36 7.44 -4.15 -9.07
C LEU A 36 6.85 -5.44 -8.49
N THR A 37 5.80 -5.36 -7.66
CA THR A 37 5.47 -6.48 -6.78
C THR A 37 4.03 -6.98 -6.90
N MET A 38 3.07 -6.11 -7.27
CA MET A 38 1.67 -6.53 -7.49
C MET A 38 1.41 -6.98 -8.93
N LYS A 39 2.20 -6.56 -9.91
CA LYS A 39 2.13 -7.13 -11.28
C LYS A 39 2.45 -8.63 -11.34
N GLY A 40 3.26 -9.12 -10.39
CA GLY A 40 3.60 -10.54 -10.25
C GLY A 40 2.59 -11.34 -9.41
N VAL A 41 1.64 -10.68 -8.76
CA VAL A 41 0.51 -11.35 -8.10
C VAL A 41 -0.43 -11.82 -9.21
N LYS A 42 -0.81 -13.11 -9.17
CA LYS A 42 -1.66 -13.75 -10.21
C LYS A 42 -2.79 -12.82 -10.65
N ALA A 43 -2.91 -12.61 -11.97
CA ALA A 43 -3.95 -11.78 -12.57
C ALA A 43 -5.38 -12.18 -12.13
N GLU A 44 -5.56 -13.46 -11.77
CA GLU A 44 -6.80 -14.03 -11.24
C GLU A 44 -7.28 -13.36 -9.93
N LEU A 45 -6.36 -12.87 -9.10
CA LEU A 45 -6.69 -12.26 -7.80
C LEU A 45 -7.26 -10.84 -7.93
N LYS A 46 -7.11 -10.20 -9.10
CA LYS A 46 -7.61 -8.84 -9.41
C LYS A 46 -7.56 -7.89 -8.21
N PRO A 47 -6.36 -7.60 -7.68
CA PRO A 47 -6.24 -6.84 -6.44
C PRO A 47 -6.84 -5.44 -6.60
N GLU A 48 -7.64 -5.03 -5.63
CA GLU A 48 -8.15 -3.67 -5.53
C GLU A 48 -7.02 -2.76 -5.04
N ILE A 49 -6.83 -1.62 -5.69
CA ILE A 49 -5.70 -0.73 -5.40
C ILE A 49 -6.23 0.55 -4.81
N ILE A 50 -5.85 0.82 -3.56
CA ILE A 50 -6.18 2.08 -2.88
C ILE A 50 -4.91 2.91 -2.83
N VAL A 51 -4.96 4.09 -3.46
CA VAL A 51 -3.84 5.03 -3.52
C VAL A 51 -3.88 5.95 -2.31
N ALA A 52 -3.33 5.47 -1.20
CA ALA A 52 -3.42 6.11 0.11
C ALA A 52 -2.82 7.53 0.14
N TYR A 53 -1.76 7.80 -0.64
CA TYR A 53 -1.15 9.14 -0.65
C TYR A 53 -2.07 10.23 -1.23
N ARG A 54 -3.13 9.87 -1.96
CA ARG A 54 -4.13 10.83 -2.48
C ARG A 54 -5.26 11.10 -1.50
N LEU A 55 -5.36 10.32 -0.43
CA LEU A 55 -6.40 10.47 0.58
C LEU A 55 -6.06 11.55 1.60
N TYR A 56 -4.87 12.13 1.52
CA TYR A 56 -4.41 13.22 2.37
C TYR A 56 -3.31 14.03 1.68
N GLU A 57 -3.31 15.36 1.86
CA GLU A 57 -2.23 16.23 1.39
C GLU A 57 -1.11 16.29 2.42
N PHE A 58 -0.02 15.56 2.16
CA PHE A 58 1.15 15.59 3.05
C PHE A 58 1.97 16.88 2.84
N ASP A 59 1.95 17.78 3.83
CA ASP A 59 2.91 18.88 3.87
C ASP A 59 4.27 18.38 4.37
N LYS A 60 5.30 18.49 3.54
CA LYS A 60 6.69 18.17 3.91
C LYS A 60 7.23 18.98 5.10
N ASN A 61 6.55 20.06 5.49
CA ASN A 61 6.88 20.86 6.67
C ASN A 61 6.23 20.33 7.96
N GLU A 62 5.42 19.29 7.86
CA GLU A 62 4.70 18.64 8.96
C GLU A 62 5.68 17.84 9.83
N LYS A 63 6.21 18.50 10.88
CA LYS A 63 7.32 17.97 11.70
C LYS A 63 6.86 17.27 12.97
N SER A 64 5.59 17.37 13.37
CA SER A 64 5.13 16.78 14.63
C SER A 64 4.60 15.35 14.43
N LYS A 65 5.05 14.42 15.29
CA LYS A 65 4.55 13.04 15.31
C LYS A 65 3.03 12.97 15.56
N ALA A 66 2.46 13.97 16.22
CA ALA A 66 1.03 14.05 16.52
C ALA A 66 0.21 14.26 15.25
N GLN A 67 0.60 15.21 14.39
CA GLN A 67 -0.06 15.44 13.11
C GLN A 67 0.04 14.22 12.19
N ILE A 68 1.24 13.62 12.07
CA ILE A 68 1.43 12.39 11.29
C ILE A 68 0.47 11.28 11.76
N LYS A 69 0.25 11.14 13.07
CA LYS A 69 -0.66 10.14 13.63
C LYS A 69 -2.13 10.45 13.29
N GLU A 70 -2.54 11.71 13.37
CA GLU A 70 -3.89 12.15 13.00
C GLU A 70 -4.19 11.91 11.51
N HIS A 71 -3.23 12.20 10.63
CA HIS A 71 -3.36 11.91 9.20
C HIS A 71 -3.40 10.42 8.92
N ALA A 72 -2.58 9.62 9.60
CA ALA A 72 -2.65 8.16 9.48
C ALA A 72 -4.02 7.62 9.89
N GLN A 73 -4.65 8.17 10.95
CA GLN A 73 -6.00 7.79 11.37
C GLN A 73 -7.05 8.19 10.32
N THR A 74 -6.95 9.38 9.75
CA THR A 74 -7.85 9.86 8.70
C THR A 74 -7.79 8.98 7.45
N VAL A 75 -6.58 8.65 6.99
CA VAL A 75 -6.37 7.73 5.87
C VAL A 75 -6.93 6.35 6.18
N ALA A 76 -6.65 5.80 7.38
CA ALA A 76 -7.15 4.50 7.79
C ALA A 76 -8.69 4.45 7.80
N GLN A 77 -9.35 5.49 8.31
CA GLN A 77 -10.82 5.57 8.32
C GLN A 77 -11.40 5.65 6.89
N THR A 78 -10.76 6.43 6.02
CA THR A 78 -11.18 6.55 4.62
C THR A 78 -11.06 5.21 3.89
N VAL A 79 -9.93 4.51 4.07
CA VAL A 79 -9.73 3.17 3.54
C VAL A 79 -10.82 2.22 4.06
N ALA A 80 -11.07 2.19 5.37
CA ALA A 80 -12.09 1.31 5.95
C ALA A 80 -13.49 1.53 5.36
N ASN A 81 -13.85 2.78 5.05
CA ASN A 81 -15.15 3.11 4.45
C ASN A 81 -15.25 2.74 2.96
N THR A 82 -14.14 2.43 2.30
CA THR A 82 -14.11 2.01 0.88
C THR A 82 -14.14 0.50 0.67
N LEU A 83 -14.04 -0.29 1.75
CA LEU A 83 -13.89 -1.76 1.70
C LEU A 83 -15.20 -2.53 1.83
#